data_AF-A0A1F2YDH7-F1
#
_entry.id   AF-A0A1F2YDH7-F1
#
_cell.length_a   1.000
_cell.length_b   1.000
_cell.length_c   1.000
_cell.angle_alpha   90.00
_cell.angle_beta   90.00
_cell.angle_gamma   90.00
#
_symmetry.space_group_name_H-M   'P 1'
#
loop_
_entity.id
_entity.type
_entity.pdbx_description
1 polymer ?
#
loop_
_entity_poly.entity_id
_entity_poly.type
_entity_poly.pdbx_seq_one_letter_code
_entity_poly.pdbx_strand_id
1 'polypeptide(L)'
;MPEDLAIIGFNDIRLAELANPSLTSVRVHMNELGQAAAELLIAQIQDPTMVPGHKIIDTALIVRNSCGANKAGYLATEERRPEETSR
;
A
#
# COMPACT_ATOMS: atom_id res chain seq x y z
N MET A 1 14.32 17.98 6.82
CA MET A 1 13.68 16.96 5.96
C MET A 1 13.61 15.63 6.72
N PRO A 2 12.52 15.21 7.40
CA PRO A 2 11.06 15.41 7.21
C PRO A 2 10.42 16.66 7.84
N GLU A 3 11.20 17.49 8.54
CA GLU A 3 10.76 18.70 9.26
C GLU A 3 10.14 19.74 8.33
N ASP A 4 10.76 19.94 7.17
CA ASP A 4 10.38 20.97 6.19
C ASP A 4 9.43 20.41 5.12
N LEU A 5 9.57 19.12 4.80
CA LEU A 5 8.78 18.40 3.82
C LEU A 5 8.73 16.91 4.15
N ALA A 6 7.53 16.39 4.33
CA ALA A 6 7.28 14.96 4.47
C ALA A 6 7.16 14.30 3.09
N ILE A 7 7.79 13.14 2.92
CA ILE A 7 7.77 12.36 1.67
C ILE A 7 7.32 10.93 1.97
N ILE A 8 6.38 10.43 1.16
CA ILE A 8 5.96 9.03 1.11
C ILE A 8 6.13 8.55 -0.33
N GLY A 9 6.83 7.43 -0.51
CA GLY A 9 7.00 6.77 -1.81
C GLY A 9 6.04 5.61 -2.04
N PHE A 10 6.24 4.89 -3.13
CA PHE A 10 5.45 3.73 -3.54
C PHE A 10 6.38 2.57 -3.94
N ASN A 11 5.89 1.33 -3.86
CA ASN A 11 6.55 0.04 -4.14
C ASN A 11 7.47 -0.55 -3.05
N ASP A 12 7.89 0.23 -2.05
CA ASP A 12 8.79 -0.24 -0.98
C ASP A 12 10.00 -1.05 -1.48
N ILE A 13 10.64 -0.58 -2.55
CA ILE A 13 11.83 -1.22 -3.12
C ILE A 13 13.02 -1.09 -2.16
N ARG A 14 14.06 -1.91 -2.35
CA ARG A 14 15.28 -1.89 -1.51
C ARG A 14 15.92 -0.51 -1.35
N LEU A 15 15.83 0.34 -2.37
CA LEU A 15 16.34 1.72 -2.30
C LEU A 15 15.59 2.57 -1.27
N ALA A 16 14.31 2.29 -1.00
CA ALA A 16 13.55 2.98 0.04
C ALA A 16 14.16 2.79 1.44
N GLU A 17 14.72 1.60 1.71
CA GLU A 17 15.41 1.31 2.98
C GLU A 17 16.80 1.95 3.06
N LEU A 18 17.51 2.02 1.92
CA LEU A 18 18.89 2.54 1.83
C LEU A 18 18.97 4.06 1.71
N ALA A 19 17.87 4.74 1.38
CA ALA A 19 17.81 6.19 1.31
C ALA A 19 18.09 6.83 2.69
N ASN A 20 18.54 8.08 2.68
CA ASN A 20 18.74 8.89 3.89
C ASN A 20 18.03 10.25 3.76
N PRO A 21 16.94 10.51 4.50
CA PRO A 21 16.28 9.59 5.44
C PRO A 21 15.66 8.39 4.74
N SER A 22 15.54 7.26 5.45
CA SER A 22 14.87 6.08 4.92
C SER A 22 13.42 6.39 4.58
N LEU A 23 13.00 5.96 3.39
CA LEU A 23 11.75 6.38 2.76
C LEU A 23 10.57 5.57 3.31
N THR A 24 9.60 6.26 3.90
CA THR A 24 8.26 5.72 4.14
C THR A 24 7.62 5.38 2.80
N SER A 25 7.09 4.17 2.63
CA SER A 25 6.58 3.72 1.33
C SER A 25 5.37 2.82 1.47
N VAL A 26 4.44 2.90 0.51
CA VAL A 26 3.39 1.89 0.35
C VAL A 26 3.98 0.69 -0.37
N ARG A 27 4.02 -0.46 0.31
CA ARG A 27 4.42 -1.74 -0.23
C ARG A 27 3.29 -2.36 -1.02
N VAL A 28 3.60 -2.76 -2.25
CA VAL A 28 2.72 -3.54 -3.11
C VAL A 28 3.18 -5.01 -3.09
N HIS A 29 2.25 -5.94 -2.90
CA HIS A 29 2.52 -7.38 -2.99
C HIS A 29 2.63 -7.82 -4.45
N MET A 30 3.70 -7.39 -5.13
CA MET A 30 3.89 -7.55 -6.58
C MET A 30 3.78 -8.99 -7.10
N ASN A 31 4.24 -9.97 -6.31
CA ASN A 31 4.11 -11.39 -6.66
C ASN A 31 2.64 -11.82 -6.71
N GLU A 32 1.84 -11.41 -5.71
CA GLU A 32 0.41 -11.74 -5.66
C GLU A 32 -0.36 -11.02 -6.77
N LEU A 33 -0.01 -9.75 -7.03
CA LEU A 33 -0.59 -8.97 -8.12
C LEU A 33 -0.33 -9.65 -9.48
N GLY A 34 0.90 -10.07 -9.75
CA GLY A 34 1.28 -10.75 -10.98
C GLY A 34 0.60 -12.11 -11.13
N GLN A 35 0.55 -12.89 -10.04
CA GLN A 35 -0.15 -14.17 -10.03
C GLN A 35 -1.64 -14.00 -10.35
N ALA A 36 -2.31 -13.08 -9.65
CA ALA A 36 -3.73 -12.78 -9.89
C ALA A 36 -3.99 -12.34 -11.34
N ALA A 37 -3.13 -11.47 -11.89
CA ALA A 37 -3.26 -11.02 -13.27
C ALA A 37 -3.12 -12.19 -14.27
N ALA A 38 -2.15 -13.08 -14.06
CA ALA A 38 -1.95 -14.26 -14.89
C ALA A 38 -3.13 -15.23 -14.80
N GLU A 39 -3.64 -15.49 -13.60
CA GLU A 39 -4.83 -16.34 -13.37
C GLU A 39 -6.06 -15.79 -14.11
N LEU A 40 -6.33 -14.49 -13.99
CA LEU A 40 -7.43 -13.83 -14.69
C LEU A 40 -7.29 -13.91 -16.21
N LEU A 41 -6.07 -13.69 -16.73
CA LEU A 41 -5.80 -13.79 -18.16
C LEU A 41 -6.00 -15.22 -18.68
N ILE A 42 -5.48 -16.23 -17.97
CA ILE A 42 -5.63 -17.63 -18.36
C ILE A 42 -7.11 -18.03 -18.37
N ALA A 43 -7.89 -17.60 -17.37
CA ALA A 43 -9.33 -17.87 -17.33
C ALA A 43 -10.06 -17.28 -18.54
N GLN A 44 -9.73 -16.04 -18.94
CA GLN A 44 -10.33 -15.39 -20.11
C GLN A 44 -9.92 -16.05 -21.44
N ILE A 45 -8.69 -16.58 -21.54
CA ILE A 45 -8.25 -17.32 -22.73
C ILE A 45 -9.01 -18.65 -22.87
N GLN A 46 -9.27 -19.32 -21.74
CA GLN A 46 -9.98 -20.60 -21.72
C GLN A 46 -11.47 -20.43 -22.01
N ASP A 47 -12.08 -19.34 -21.58
CA ASP A 47 -13.44 -18.96 -21.92
C ASP A 47 -13.51 -17.49 -22.38
N PRO A 48 -13.43 -17.24 -23.70
CA PRO A 48 -13.52 -15.89 -24.24
C PRO A 48 -14.85 -15.18 -23.98
N THR A 49 -15.91 -15.92 -23.59
CA THR A 49 -17.23 -15.35 -23.27
C THR A 49 -17.40 -14.99 -21.80
N MET A 50 -16.44 -15.39 -20.96
CA MET A 50 -16.39 -15.03 -19.54
C MET A 50 -16.37 -13.51 -19.36
N VAL A 51 -17.10 -13.03 -18.36
CA VAL A 51 -17.02 -11.63 -17.91
C VAL A 51 -15.64 -11.40 -17.28
N PRO A 52 -14.89 -10.35 -17.68
CA PRO A 52 -13.59 -10.07 -17.11
C PRO A 52 -13.63 -9.97 -15.58
N GLY A 53 -12.80 -10.78 -14.92
CA GLY A 53 -12.70 -10.77 -13.46
C GLY A 53 -11.96 -9.54 -12.94
N HIS A 54 -12.20 -9.20 -11.68
CA HIS A 54 -11.54 -8.11 -10.97
C HIS A 54 -11.11 -8.59 -9.60
N LYS A 55 -9.85 -8.32 -9.22
CA LYS A 55 -9.30 -8.66 -7.91
C LYS A 55 -8.55 -7.46 -7.33
N ILE A 56 -8.88 -7.11 -6.09
CA ILE A 56 -8.17 -6.10 -5.31
C ILE A 56 -7.12 -6.83 -4.48
N ILE A 57 -5.88 -6.35 -4.53
CA ILE A 57 -4.76 -6.85 -3.73
C ILE A 57 -4.43 -5.80 -2.67
N ASP A 58 -4.33 -6.22 -1.42
CA ASP A 58 -4.03 -5.32 -0.31
C ASP A 58 -2.63 -4.73 -0.44
N THR A 59 -2.42 -3.60 0.25
CA THR A 59 -1.13 -2.93 0.35
C THR A 59 -0.82 -2.62 1.80
N ALA A 60 0.45 -2.35 2.10
CA ALA A 60 0.88 -2.02 3.45
C ALA A 60 1.67 -0.71 3.46
N LEU A 61 1.32 0.22 4.36
CA LEU A 61 2.15 1.40 4.60
C LEU A 61 3.32 1.03 5.51
N ILE A 62 4.54 1.16 4.99
CA ILE A 62 5.77 0.91 5.73
C ILE A 62 6.33 2.25 6.20
N VAL A 63 6.09 2.57 7.47
CA VAL A 63 6.52 3.83 8.10
C VAL A 63 8.02 3.81 8.40
N ARG A 64 8.73 4.83 7.91
CA ARG A 64 10.16 5.08 8.14
C ARG A 64 10.40 6.57 8.45
N ASN A 65 11.57 7.09 8.09
CA ASN A 65 12.07 8.36 8.61
C ASN A 65 11.74 9.57 7.72
N SER A 66 11.24 9.37 6.49
CA SER A 66 10.99 10.47 5.54
C SER A 66 9.66 11.21 5.73
N CYS A 67 8.72 10.71 6.54
CA CYS A 67 7.38 11.31 6.69
C CYS A 67 7.09 11.91 8.07
N GLY A 68 8.02 11.82 9.01
CA GLY A 68 7.86 12.39 10.35
C GLY A 68 6.87 11.67 11.29
N ALA A 69 6.21 10.60 10.87
CA ALA A 69 5.25 9.85 11.70
C ALA A 69 5.88 9.19 12.94
N ASN A 70 7.19 8.92 12.92
CA ASN A 70 7.92 8.40 14.08
C ASN A 70 8.31 9.49 15.10
N LYS A 71 7.96 10.78 14.86
CA LYS A 71 8.14 11.81 15.88
C LYS A 71 7.12 11.58 16.98
N ALA A 72 7.63 11.47 18.22
CA ALA A 72 6.84 11.32 19.44
C ALA A 72 5.71 12.37 19.47
N GLY A 73 4.49 11.95 19.15
CA GLY A 73 3.35 12.85 19.01
C GLY A 73 2.24 12.33 18.09
N TYR A 74 2.55 11.41 17.17
CA TYR A 74 1.56 10.73 16.33
C TYR A 74 1.51 9.22 16.62
N LEU A 75 1.56 8.84 17.90
CA LEU A 75 1.08 7.51 18.27
C LEU A 75 -0.40 7.50 17.93
N ALA A 76 -0.80 6.52 17.12
CA ALA A 76 -2.15 6.26 16.70
C ALA A 76 -3.13 6.60 17.84
N THR A 77 -3.88 7.68 17.69
CA THR A 77 -5.13 7.81 18.42
C THR A 77 -5.94 6.58 18.02
N GLU A 78 -6.37 5.85 19.04
CA GLU A 78 -7.18 4.64 18.93
C GLU A 78 -8.19 4.74 17.80
N GLU A 79 -8.41 3.62 17.13
CA GLU A 79 -9.48 3.38 16.17
C GLU A 79 -10.67 4.34 16.40
N ARG A 80 -10.79 5.37 15.55
CA ARG A 80 -12.10 6.00 15.38
C ARG A 80 -12.99 4.96 14.73
N ARG A 81 -13.66 4.17 15.57
CA ARG A 81 -14.84 3.40 15.22
C ARG A 81 -15.76 4.36 14.43
N PRO A 82 -16.24 3.99 13.23
CA PRO A 82 -17.21 4.83 12.54
C PRO A 82 -18.41 4.99 13.49
N GLU A 83 -18.70 6.24 13.84
CA GLU A 83 -19.91 6.56 14.59
C GLU A 83 -21.09 6.02 13.79
N GLU A 84 -21.89 5.17 14.45
CA GLU A 84 -23.21 4.77 14.01
C GLU A 84 -24.02 6.03 13.72
N THR A 85 -24.02 6.49 12.47
CA THR A 85 -25.08 7.37 11.97
C THR A 85 -26.31 6.51 11.79
N SER A 86 -27.05 6.43 12.88
CA SER A 86 -28.48 6.19 12.89
C SER A 86 -29.15 7.24 12.01
N ARG A 87 -29.64 6.83 10.84
CA ARG A 87 -30.85 7.31 10.16
C ARG A 87 -31.14 6.49 8.91
#